data_AF-A0A9X8VH28-F1
#
_entry.id   AF-A0A9X8VH28-F1
#
_cell.length_a   1.000
_cell.length_b   1.000
_cell.length_c   1.000
_cell.angle_alpha   90.00
_cell.angle_beta   90.00
_cell.angle_gamma   90.00
#
_symmetry.space_group_name_H-M   'P 1'
#
loop_
_entity.id
_entity.type
_entity.pdbx_description
1 polymer ?
#
loop_
_entity_poly.entity_id
_entity_poly.type
_entity_poly.pdbx_seq_one_letter_code
_entity_poly.pdbx_strand_id
1 'polypeptide(L)'
;HFGQLLLAASWLEDQSQEDEAQAQIALFDEFLLPWCGRFLGKVEAHATTGFYRTLALMTRDAIQAMRDELAEYEQDDEAGDEDA
;
A
#
# COMPACT_ATOMS: atom_id res chain seq x y z
N HIS A 1 8.53 -9.91 6.19
CA HIS A 1 7.24 -10.63 6.13
C HIS A 1 6.17 -9.72 5.54
N PHE A 2 5.14 -10.24 4.85
CA PHE A 2 4.10 -9.40 4.21
C PHE A 2 3.43 -8.43 5.19
N GLY A 3 2.95 -8.93 6.34
CA GLY A 3 2.30 -8.06 7.34
C GLY A 3 3.22 -6.99 7.94
N GLN A 4 4.55 -7.21 7.98
CA GLN A 4 5.47 -6.18 8.47
C GLN A 4 5.60 -5.00 7.51
N LEU A 5 5.45 -5.22 6.19
CA LEU A 5 5.43 -4.13 5.23
C LEU A 5 4.19 -3.27 5.42
N LEU A 6 3.03 -3.89 5.70
CA LEU A 6 1.80 -3.15 6.01
C LEU A 6 1.92 -2.36 7.33
N LEU A 7 2.58 -2.93 8.34
CA LEU A 7 2.87 -2.20 9.58
C LEU A 7 3.86 -1.06 9.37
N ALA A 8 4.86 -1.25 8.52
CA ALA A 8 5.80 -0.18 8.16
C ALA A 8 5.10 0.94 7.40
N ALA A 9 4.17 0.60 6.49
CA ALA A 9 3.33 1.59 5.79
C ALA A 9 2.50 2.41 6.78
N SER A 10 1.79 1.76 7.71
CA SER A 10 1.02 2.44 8.75
C SER A 10 1.90 3.29 9.67
N TRP A 11 3.13 2.86 9.96
CA TRP A 11 4.06 3.65 10.76
C TRP A 11 4.55 4.90 10.02
N LEU A 12 4.85 4.80 8.71
CA LEU A 12 5.22 5.97 7.90
C LEU A 12 4.07 6.97 7.80
N GLU A 13 2.85 6.47 7.60
CA GLU A 13 1.63 7.28 7.57
C GLU A 13 1.44 8.08 8.87
N ASP A 14 1.69 7.46 10.02
CA ASP A 14 1.55 8.10 11.34
C ASP A 14 2.62 9.16 11.64
N GLN A 15 3.71 9.23 10.88
CA GLN A 15 4.79 10.22 11.10
C GLN A 15 4.68 11.44 10.18
N SER A 16 3.98 11.31 9.03
CA SER A 16 3.51 12.32 8.05
C SER A 16 4.27 13.65 7.91
N GLN A 17 5.59 13.66 7.94
CA GLN A 17 6.38 14.78 7.38
C GLN A 17 6.45 14.65 5.85
N GLU A 18 6.69 15.74 5.11
CA GLU A 18 6.74 15.77 3.62
C GLU A 18 7.60 14.64 3.02
N ASP A 19 8.80 14.40 3.56
CA ASP A 19 9.71 13.31 3.12
C ASP A 19 9.12 11.89 3.34
N GLU A 20 8.18 11.74 4.27
CA GLU A 20 7.65 10.43 4.66
C GLU A 20 6.51 9.97 3.75
N ALA A 21 5.77 10.90 3.12
CA ALA A 21 4.83 10.57 2.05
C ALA A 21 5.56 9.94 0.86
N GLN A 22 6.68 10.54 0.45
CA GLN A 22 7.53 9.98 -0.60
C GLN A 22 8.12 8.61 -0.22
N ALA A 23 8.51 8.43 1.05
CA ALA A 23 8.96 7.14 1.55
C ALA A 23 7.85 6.09 1.52
N GLN A 24 6.60 6.46 1.81
CA GLN A 24 5.44 5.58 1.74
C GLN A 24 5.12 5.19 0.29
N ILE A 25 5.20 6.14 -0.66
CA ILE A 25 5.05 5.87 -2.10
C ILE A 25 6.11 4.86 -2.56
N ALA A 26 7.39 5.08 -2.22
CA ALA A 26 8.47 4.16 -2.56
C ALA A 26 8.27 2.76 -1.93
N LEU A 27 7.80 2.70 -0.68
CA LEU A 27 7.45 1.45 -0.01
C LEU A 27 6.39 0.66 -0.81
N PHE A 28 5.36 1.33 -1.31
CA PHE A 28 4.32 0.69 -2.11
C PHE A 28 4.85 0.25 -3.47
N ASP A 29 5.42 1.16 -4.24
CA ASP A 29 5.76 0.94 -5.65
C ASP A 29 6.93 -0.02 -5.84
N GLU A 30 7.93 0.05 -4.97
CA GLU A 30 9.13 -0.78 -5.10
C GLU A 30 9.06 -2.07 -4.29
N PHE A 31 8.44 -2.03 -3.10
CA PHE A 31 8.55 -3.14 -2.13
C PHE A 31 7.26 -3.92 -1.91
N LEU A 32 6.09 -3.41 -2.29
CA LEU A 32 4.80 -4.10 -2.06
C LEU A 32 4.09 -4.51 -3.37
N LEU A 33 3.73 -3.54 -4.20
CA LEU A 33 2.92 -3.72 -5.41
C LEU A 33 3.51 -4.72 -6.44
N PRO A 34 4.83 -4.81 -6.65
CA PRO A 34 5.39 -5.72 -7.65
C PRO A 34 5.07 -7.20 -7.44
N TRP A 35 4.67 -7.59 -6.21
CA TRP A 35 4.44 -9.00 -5.88
C TRP A 35 3.24 -9.27 -4.96
N CYS A 36 2.65 -8.26 -4.32
CA CYS A 36 1.53 -8.45 -3.38
C CYS A 36 0.37 -9.23 -4.02
N GLY A 37 0.01 -8.92 -5.28
CA GLY A 37 -1.08 -9.61 -5.99
C GLY A 37 -0.82 -11.10 -6.22
N ARG A 38 0.43 -11.48 -6.52
CA ARG A 38 0.85 -12.89 -6.64
C ARG A 38 0.84 -13.59 -5.29
N PHE A 39 1.31 -12.92 -4.23
CA PHE A 39 1.27 -13.46 -2.88
C PHE A 39 -0.16 -13.71 -2.41
N LEU A 40 -1.04 -12.70 -2.50
CA LEU A 40 -2.44 -12.79 -2.11
C LEU A 40 -3.20 -13.84 -2.95
N GLY A 41 -2.92 -13.95 -4.25
CA GLY A 41 -3.49 -15.01 -5.10
C GLY A 41 -3.09 -16.42 -4.65
N LYS A 42 -1.87 -16.62 -4.15
CA LYS A 42 -1.48 -17.91 -3.56
C LYS A 42 -2.20 -18.19 -2.25
N VAL A 43 -2.36 -17.17 -1.38
CA VAL A 43 -3.11 -17.30 -0.13
C VAL A 43 -4.55 -17.69 -0.42
N GLU A 44 -5.19 -17.02 -1.37
CA GLU A 44 -6.58 -17.29 -1.78
C GLU A 44 -6.76 -18.74 -2.25
N ALA A 45 -5.85 -19.22 -3.11
CA ALA A 45 -5.92 -20.56 -3.70
C ALA A 45 -5.62 -21.70 -2.71
N HIS A 46 -4.81 -21.44 -1.68
CA HIS A 46 -4.32 -22.49 -0.76
C HIS A 46 -4.81 -22.35 0.68
N ALA A 47 -5.55 -21.29 1.01
CA ALA A 47 -6.16 -21.15 2.32
C ALA A 47 -7.12 -22.32 2.59
N THR A 48 -6.83 -23.05 3.67
CA THR A 48 -7.65 -24.19 4.13
C THR A 48 -8.97 -23.74 4.73
N THR A 49 -9.05 -22.50 5.22
CA THR A 49 -10.26 -21.90 5.79
C THR A 49 -10.72 -20.68 4.98
N GLY A 50 -12.02 -20.40 5.03
CA GLY A 50 -12.59 -19.22 4.38
C GLY A 50 -12.06 -17.90 4.93
N PHE A 51 -11.65 -17.86 6.21
CA PHE A 51 -11.15 -16.65 6.85
C PHE A 51 -9.96 -16.03 6.11
N TYR A 52 -8.89 -16.80 5.87
CA TYR A 52 -7.69 -16.27 5.20
C TYR A 52 -7.93 -15.99 3.72
N ARG A 53 -8.90 -16.67 3.09
CA ARG A 53 -9.32 -16.38 1.72
C ARG A 53 -9.98 -15.01 1.65
N THR A 54 -10.95 -14.74 2.51
CA THR A 54 -11.62 -13.44 2.60
C THR A 54 -10.64 -12.34 2.99
N LEU A 55 -9.75 -12.61 3.95
CA LEU A 55 -8.71 -11.65 4.33
C LEU A 55 -7.83 -11.26 3.14
N ALA A 56 -7.40 -12.23 2.32
CA ALA A 56 -6.56 -11.95 1.15
C ALA A 56 -7.27 -11.08 0.10
N LEU A 57 -8.58 -11.29 -0.10
CA LEU A 57 -9.41 -10.45 -0.98
C LEU A 57 -9.51 -9.03 -0.41
N MET A 58 -9.91 -8.88 0.84
CA MET A 58 -10.04 -7.57 1.49
C MET A 58 -8.72 -6.79 1.51
N THR A 59 -7.59 -7.47 1.76
CA THR A 59 -6.27 -6.83 1.75
C THR A 59 -5.88 -6.34 0.36
N ARG A 60 -6.29 -7.03 -0.72
CA ARG A 60 -6.04 -6.58 -2.09
C ARG A 60 -6.75 -5.25 -2.35
N ASP A 61 -8.02 -5.18 -2.00
CA ASP A 61 -8.84 -3.98 -2.22
C ASP A 61 -8.32 -2.81 -1.38
N ALA A 62 -7.95 -3.07 -0.12
CA ALA A 62 -7.37 -2.06 0.76
C ALA A 62 -6.02 -1.52 0.25
N ILE A 63 -5.13 -2.39 -0.25
CA ILE A 63 -3.84 -1.94 -0.81
C ILE A 63 -4.04 -1.06 -2.04
N GLN A 64 -5.03 -1.39 -2.89
CA GLN A 64 -5.33 -0.56 -4.05
C GLN A 64 -5.84 0.81 -3.63
N ALA A 65 -6.81 0.86 -2.71
CA ALA A 65 -7.35 2.11 -2.19
C ALA A 65 -6.25 2.99 -1.58
N MET A 66 -5.36 2.43 -0.76
CA MET A 66 -4.24 3.18 -0.17
C MET A 66 -3.27 3.72 -1.23
N ARG A 67 -2.99 2.99 -2.33
CA ARG A 67 -2.12 3.51 -3.40
C ARG A 67 -2.80 4.62 -4.19
N ASP A 68 -4.10 4.50 -4.44
CA ASP A 68 -4.88 5.51 -5.14
C ASP A 68 -4.88 6.81 -4.33
N GLU A 69 -5.09 6.74 -3.01
CA GLU A 69 -4.96 7.89 -2.10
C GLU A 69 -3.56 8.52 -2.15
N LEU A 70 -2.49 7.72 -2.10
CA LEU A 70 -1.10 8.23 -2.24
C LEU A 70 -0.84 8.90 -3.59
N ALA A 71 -1.48 8.44 -4.67
CA ALA A 71 -1.33 9.04 -6.00
C ALA A 71 -2.05 10.40 -6.09
N GLU A 72 -3.13 10.59 -5.34
CA GLU A 72 -3.80 11.89 -5.21
C GLU A 72 -2.91 12.88 -4.45
N TYR A 73 -2.27 12.48 -3.35
CA TYR A 73 -1.29 13.31 -2.63
C TYR A 73 -0.11 13.76 -3.50
N GLU A 74 0.46 12.83 -4.27
CA GLU A 74 1.57 13.12 -5.18
C GLU A 74 1.18 14.16 -6.26
N GLN A 75 -0.06 14.12 -6.76
CA GLN A 75 -0.57 15.11 -7.72
C GLN A 75 -0.83 16.48 -7.08
N ASP A 76 -1.34 16.52 -5.84
CA ASP A 76 -1.61 17.77 -5.13
C ASP A 76 -0.30 18.50 -4.78
N ASP A 77 0.76 17.77 -4.40
CA ASP A 77 2.09 18.33 -4.14
C ASP A 77 2.72 18.91 -5.42
N GLU A 78 2.62 18.20 -6.56
CA GLU A 78 3.11 18.69 -7.85
C GLU A 78 2.36 19.96 -8.33
N ALA A 79 1.04 20.03 -8.10
CA ALA A 79 0.24 21.20 -8.48
C ALA A 79 0.55 22.44 -7.62
N GLY A 80 0.95 22.26 -6.35
CA GLY A 80 1.33 23.35 -5.45
C GLY A 80 2.65 24.04 -5.81
N ASP A 81 3.58 23.32 -6.44
CA ASP A 81 4.89 23.86 -6.86
C ASP A 81 4.80 24.63 -8.21
N GLU A 82 3.80 24.36 -9.05
CA GLU A 82 3.59 25.08 -10.32
C GLU A 82 2.98 26.50 -10.14
N ASP A 83 2.33 26.78 -8.99
CA ASP A 83 1.67 28.05 -8.68
C ASP A 83 2.53 29.03 -7.83
N ALA A 84 3.80 28.69 -7.53
CA ALA A 84 4.73 29.47 -6.70
C ALA A 84 5.84 30.20 -7.49
#